data_AF-A0A7X8CNB5-F1
#
_entry.id   AF-A0A7X8CNB5-F1
#
_cell.length_a   1.000
_cell.length_b   1.000
_cell.length_c   1.000
_cell.angle_alpha   90.00
_cell.angle_beta   90.00
_cell.angle_gamma   90.00
#
_symmetry.space_group_name_H-M   'P 1'
#
loop_
_entity.id
_entity.type
_entity.pdbx_description
1 polymer ?
#
loop_
_entity_poly.entity_id
_entity_poly.type
_entity_poly.pdbx_seq_one_letter_code
_entity_poly.pdbx_strand_id
1 'polypeptide(L)'
;MAEMERSQVLLCAGAACVSSGALLVKDALIREIQKNGLENEVRLVETGCVGPCNMGPLAIIYPEGVFYQKLVPEDAREIVEEHLLKGRVVNRLLFQGPEDERKKFIEEIDFFQKQVKIALRNCGFINPLNIEEYIARDGYLALGKVLSSMTPEEVIEMVKKSGLRGRGGAGFPTGLKWELTKKSQATPKYIICNADEGDPGAFMDRSILEGDPHSVLEA
;
A
#
# COMPACT_ATOMS: atom_id res chain seq x y z
N MET A 1 15.96 26.05 -1.06
CA MET A 1 16.77 25.13 -1.87
C MET A 1 15.91 23.89 -2.06
N ALA A 2 15.67 23.46 -3.29
CA ALA A 2 14.90 22.23 -3.52
C ALA A 2 15.66 21.07 -2.87
N GLU A 3 14.99 20.30 -2.00
CA GLU A 3 15.52 19.03 -1.50
C GLU A 3 15.85 18.15 -2.71
N MET A 4 17.11 17.77 -2.86
CA MET A 4 17.55 16.95 -3.98
C MET A 4 17.37 15.49 -3.59
N GLU A 5 16.12 15.04 -3.58
CA GLU A 5 15.76 13.67 -3.25
C GLU A 5 16.27 12.72 -4.35
N ARG A 6 17.36 12.01 -4.07
CA ARG A 6 17.99 11.06 -4.99
C ARG A 6 17.36 9.68 -4.91
N SER A 7 16.99 9.25 -3.70
CA SER A 7 16.49 7.89 -3.47
C SER A 7 15.36 7.89 -2.45
N GLN A 8 14.42 6.96 -2.62
CA GLN A 8 13.34 6.70 -1.67
C GLN A 8 13.42 5.27 -1.18
N VAL A 9 13.36 5.08 0.13
CA VAL A 9 13.22 3.76 0.76
C VAL A 9 11.79 3.62 1.24
N LEU A 10 11.00 2.81 0.53
CA LEU A 10 9.65 2.45 0.93
C LEU A 10 9.71 1.24 1.85
N LEU A 11 9.55 1.43 3.16
CA LEU A 11 9.58 0.37 4.16
C LEU A 11 8.15 -0.04 4.51
N CYS A 12 7.84 -1.33 4.39
CA CYS A 12 6.53 -1.86 4.74
C CYS A 12 6.29 -1.75 6.26
N ALA A 13 5.33 -0.92 6.66
CA ALA A 13 4.92 -0.69 8.04
C ALA A 13 3.54 -1.29 8.35
N GLY A 14 3.04 -2.22 7.52
CA GLY A 14 1.84 -2.99 7.84
C GLY A 14 2.04 -3.88 9.07
N ALA A 15 0.95 -4.20 9.78
CA ALA A 15 1.00 -4.87 11.08
C ALA A 15 1.90 -6.12 11.16
N ALA A 16 1.93 -6.94 10.11
CA ALA A 16 2.79 -8.13 10.06
C ALA A 16 4.29 -7.78 10.00
N CYS A 17 4.68 -6.78 9.20
CA CYS A 17 6.07 -6.34 9.13
C CYS A 17 6.50 -5.64 10.43
N VAL A 18 5.61 -4.83 11.02
CA VAL A 18 5.84 -4.21 12.34
C VAL A 18 6.08 -5.29 13.40
N SER A 19 5.24 -6.33 13.42
CA SER A 19 5.39 -7.46 14.35
C SER A 19 6.68 -8.25 14.13
N SER A 20 7.21 -8.28 12.90
CA SER A 20 8.50 -8.88 12.56
C SER A 20 9.70 -7.94 12.72
N GLY A 21 9.53 -6.76 13.33
CA GLY A 21 10.64 -5.85 13.66
C GLY A 21 10.89 -4.72 12.66
N ALA A 22 9.95 -4.40 11.76
CA ALA A 22 10.14 -3.31 10.77
C ALA A 22 10.48 -1.96 11.41
N LEU A 23 9.94 -1.62 12.58
CA LEU A 23 10.27 -0.37 13.27
C LEU A 23 11.73 -0.33 13.76
N LEU A 24 12.31 -1.48 14.13
CA LEU A 24 13.73 -1.55 14.48
C LEU A 24 14.62 -1.37 13.25
N VAL A 25 14.19 -1.93 12.11
CA VAL A 25 14.86 -1.72 10.80
C VAL A 25 14.80 -0.25 10.41
N LYS A 26 13.62 0.39 10.56
CA LYS A 26 13.43 1.83 10.32
C LYS A 26 14.42 2.66 11.13
N ASP A 27 14.49 2.44 12.44
CA ASP A 27 15.37 3.20 13.31
C ASP A 27 16.85 3.00 12.96
N ALA A 28 17.23 1.78 12.55
CA ALA A 28 18.58 1.50 12.10
C ALA A 28 18.91 2.19 10.76
N LEU A 29 17.98 2.18 9.80
CA LEU A 29 18.12 2.90 8.54
C LEU A 29 18.27 4.41 8.76
N ILE A 30 17.44 5.01 9.62
CA ILE A 30 17.53 6.45 9.94
C ILE A 30 18.92 6.77 10.52
N ARG A 31 19.40 5.99 11.49
CA ARG A 31 20.73 6.20 12.09
C ARG A 31 21.86 6.11 11.07
N GLU A 32 21.84 5.08 10.22
CA GLU A 32 22.91 4.89 9.24
C GLU A 32 22.84 5.92 8.10
N ILE A 33 21.65 6.35 7.67
CA ILE A 33 21.47 7.46 6.70
C ILE A 33 22.10 8.74 7.24
N GLN A 34 21.77 9.14 8.47
CA GLN A 34 22.33 10.33 9.11
C GLN A 34 23.84 10.24 9.31
N LYS A 35 24.34 9.08 9.75
CA LYS A 35 25.77 8.85 9.95
C LYS A 35 26.59 8.97 8.67
N ASN A 36 25.98 8.69 7.51
CA ASN A 36 26.60 8.84 6.19
C ASN A 36 26.29 10.20 5.53
N GLY A 37 25.59 11.11 6.21
CA GLY A 37 25.28 12.45 5.69
C GLY A 37 24.26 12.46 4.53
N LEU A 38 23.41 11.43 4.45
CA LEU A 38 22.47 11.22 3.34
C LEU A 38 21.05 11.74 3.64
N GLU A 39 20.82 12.42 4.75
CA GLU A 39 19.49 12.84 5.21
C GLU A 39 18.74 13.78 4.25
N ASN A 40 19.47 14.52 3.41
CA ASN A 40 18.88 15.43 2.42
C ASN A 40 18.75 14.78 1.02
N GLU A 41 19.25 13.55 0.86
CA GLU A 41 19.29 12.81 -0.42
C GLU A 41 18.40 11.56 -0.40
N VAL A 42 18.16 10.98 0.79
CA VAL A 42 17.40 9.75 0.96
C VAL A 42 16.18 10.00 1.84
N ARG A 43 14.99 9.76 1.29
CA ARG A 43 13.75 9.77 2.06
C ARG A 43 13.34 8.36 2.44
N LEU A 44 13.11 8.14 3.73
CA LEU A 44 12.50 6.91 4.24
C LEU A 44 10.99 7.13 4.38
N VAL A 45 10.20 6.28 3.73
CA VAL A 45 8.74 6.35 3.71
C VAL A 45 8.18 5.06 4.27
N GLU A 46 7.32 5.18 5.28
CA GLU A 46 6.54 4.05 5.78
C GLU A 46 5.33 3.84 4.88
N THR A 47 5.19 2.64 4.33
CA THR A 47 4.07 2.29 3.46
C THR A 47 3.13 1.30 4.13
N GLY A 48 1.94 1.13 3.56
CA GLY A 48 1.05 0.02 3.87
C GLY A 48 1.62 -1.37 3.54
N CYS A 49 0.79 -2.40 3.79
CA CYS A 49 1.14 -3.79 3.53
C CYS A 49 1.45 -4.07 2.05
N VAL A 50 2.61 -4.66 1.75
CA VAL A 50 3.02 -5.04 0.38
C VAL A 50 2.40 -6.38 -0.04
N GLY A 51 2.12 -7.29 0.91
CA GLY A 51 1.41 -8.55 0.68
C GLY A 51 2.08 -9.79 1.30
N PRO A 52 3.32 -10.16 0.92
CA PRO A 52 3.91 -11.42 1.35
C PRO A 52 4.48 -11.35 2.76
N CYS A 53 3.63 -11.55 3.77
CA CYS A 53 4.00 -11.44 5.18
C CYS A 53 5.13 -12.40 5.61
N ASN A 54 5.26 -13.56 4.96
CA ASN A 54 6.34 -14.53 5.23
C ASN A 54 7.73 -14.03 4.80
N MET A 55 7.79 -12.96 4.02
CA MET A 55 9.03 -12.33 3.57
C MET A 55 9.36 -11.06 4.36
N GLY A 56 8.49 -10.60 5.26
CA GLY A 56 8.69 -9.34 6.00
C GLY A 56 9.79 -9.41 7.07
N PRO A 57 10.36 -8.26 7.49
CA PRO A 57 10.15 -6.90 6.96
C PRO A 57 10.65 -6.70 5.52
N LEU A 58 9.96 -5.82 4.77
CA LEU A 58 10.19 -5.58 3.33
C LEU A 58 10.55 -4.11 3.09
N ALA A 59 11.43 -3.86 2.12
CA ALA A 59 11.64 -2.52 1.59
C ALA A 59 11.76 -2.51 0.06
N ILE A 60 11.33 -1.42 -0.58
CA ILE A 60 11.57 -1.14 -1.99
C ILE A 60 12.39 0.15 -2.07
N ILE A 61 13.49 0.14 -2.83
CA ILE A 61 14.33 1.33 -3.01
C ILE A 61 14.21 1.85 -4.43
N TYR A 62 13.75 3.09 -4.57
CA TYR A 62 13.67 3.85 -5.81
C TYR A 62 14.90 4.78 -5.97
N PRO A 63 15.30 5.12 -7.21
CA PRO A 63 14.54 4.98 -8.47
C PRO A 63 14.57 3.59 -9.13
N GLU A 64 15.48 2.70 -8.72
CA GLU A 64 15.65 1.40 -9.36
C GLU A 64 14.46 0.46 -9.16
N GLY A 65 13.74 0.59 -8.04
CA GLY A 65 12.63 -0.31 -7.68
C GLY A 65 13.10 -1.64 -7.07
N VAL A 66 14.28 -1.65 -6.44
CA VAL A 66 14.86 -2.88 -5.88
C VAL A 66 14.11 -3.32 -4.64
N PHE A 67 13.61 -4.56 -4.66
CA PHE A 67 12.88 -5.22 -3.59
C PHE A 67 13.83 -5.99 -2.67
N TYR A 68 13.80 -5.67 -1.38
CA TYR A 68 14.50 -6.37 -0.32
C TYR A 68 13.52 -7.05 0.64
N GLN A 69 13.91 -8.24 1.12
CA GLN A 69 13.12 -9.08 2.01
C GLN A 69 13.88 -9.50 3.26
N LYS A 70 13.12 -9.92 4.27
CA LYS A 70 13.60 -10.48 5.56
C LYS A 70 14.60 -9.56 6.25
N LEU A 71 14.37 -8.26 6.17
CA LEU A 71 15.28 -7.26 6.71
C LEU A 71 15.38 -7.36 8.23
N VAL A 72 16.60 -7.31 8.73
CA VAL A 72 16.91 -7.14 10.14
C VAL A 72 17.65 -5.81 10.37
N PRO A 73 17.67 -5.26 11.60
CA PRO A 73 18.31 -3.97 11.86
C PRO A 73 19.78 -3.89 11.42
N GLU A 74 20.50 -5.01 11.47
CA GLU A 74 21.90 -5.10 11.08
C GLU A 74 22.12 -4.90 9.58
N ASP A 75 21.11 -5.17 8.75
CA ASP A 75 21.17 -4.99 7.30
C ASP A 75 21.20 -3.51 6.90
N ALA A 76 20.71 -2.61 7.76
CA ALA A 76 20.62 -1.18 7.48
C ALA A 76 21.95 -0.57 7.07
N ARG A 77 23.04 -0.97 7.75
CA ARG A 77 24.39 -0.49 7.43
C ARG A 77 24.80 -0.87 6.01
N GLU A 78 24.61 -2.14 5.64
CA GLU A 78 24.98 -2.62 4.30
C GLU A 78 24.12 -1.97 3.22
N ILE A 79 22.81 -1.84 3.45
CA ILE A 79 21.90 -1.15 2.51
C ILE A 79 22.34 0.30 2.29
N VAL A 80 22.66 1.03 3.36
CA VAL A 80 23.07 2.44 3.25
C VAL A 80 24.44 2.56 2.58
N GLU A 81 25.44 1.80 3.02
CA GLU A 81 26.80 1.91 2.49
C GLU A 81 26.92 1.38 1.06
N GLU A 82 26.28 0.26 0.72
CA GLU A 82 26.41 -0.36 -0.60
C GLU A 82 25.39 0.20 -1.58
N HIS A 83 24.10 0.16 -1.23
CA HIS A 83 23.06 0.53 -2.19
C HIS A 83 22.87 2.05 -2.26
N LEU A 84 22.55 2.69 -1.14
CA LEU A 84 22.20 4.10 -1.16
C LEU A 84 23.40 5.00 -1.46
N LEU A 85 24.58 4.71 -0.91
CA LEU A 85 25.77 5.54 -1.11
C LEU A 85 26.54 5.18 -2.40
N LYS A 86 26.75 3.89 -2.68
CA LYS A 86 27.61 3.43 -3.79
C LYS A 86 26.85 2.91 -5.01
N GLY A 87 25.52 2.82 -4.95
CA GLY A 87 24.68 2.31 -6.05
C GLY A 87 24.78 0.80 -6.28
N ARG A 88 25.31 0.03 -5.33
CA ARG A 88 25.48 -1.42 -5.45
C ARG A 88 24.40 -2.17 -4.69
N VAL A 89 23.61 -2.95 -5.43
CA VAL A 89 22.53 -3.77 -4.89
C VAL A 89 23.07 -4.86 -3.95
N VAL A 90 22.41 -5.03 -2.80
CA VAL A 90 22.75 -6.04 -1.80
C VAL A 90 22.12 -7.39 -2.18
N ASN A 91 22.82 -8.17 -3.00
CA ASN A 91 22.27 -9.40 -3.61
C ASN A 91 21.72 -10.44 -2.60
N ARG A 92 22.30 -10.54 -1.40
CA ARG A 92 21.85 -11.50 -0.38
C ARG A 92 20.44 -11.20 0.15
N LEU A 93 20.01 -9.94 0.08
CA LEU A 93 18.70 -9.46 0.56
C LEU A 93 17.61 -9.50 -0.49
N LEU A 94 17.96 -9.80 -1.75
CA LEU A 94 17.01 -9.96 -2.83
C LEU A 94 16.12 -11.19 -2.63
N PHE A 95 14.98 -11.20 -3.31
CA PHE A 95 14.13 -12.38 -3.38
C PHE A 95 14.91 -13.56 -3.94
N GLN A 96 14.78 -14.72 -3.30
CA GLN A 96 15.43 -15.98 -3.69
C GLN A 96 14.36 -16.96 -4.18
N GLY A 97 14.42 -17.31 -5.47
CA GLY A 97 13.57 -18.31 -6.08
C GLY A 97 14.01 -19.76 -5.81
N PRO A 98 13.26 -20.76 -6.31
CA PRO A 98 13.52 -22.19 -6.09
C PRO A 98 14.92 -22.68 -6.54
N GLU A 99 15.54 -22.02 -7.51
CA GLU A 99 16.85 -22.38 -8.08
C GLU A 99 17.95 -21.38 -7.72
N ASP A 100 17.84 -20.74 -6.54
CA ASP A 100 18.72 -19.65 -6.08
C ASP A 100 18.75 -18.43 -7.02
N GLU A 101 17.73 -18.31 -7.88
CA GLU A 101 17.53 -17.15 -8.73
C GLU A 101 17.25 -15.91 -7.86
N ARG A 102 18.01 -14.85 -8.09
CA ARG A 102 17.85 -13.58 -7.39
C ARG A 102 17.03 -12.61 -8.24
N LYS A 103 15.84 -12.27 -7.76
CA LYS A 103 14.93 -11.33 -8.43
C LYS A 103 15.02 -9.98 -7.76
N LYS A 104 15.24 -8.93 -8.56
CA LYS A 104 15.47 -7.56 -8.07
C LYS A 104 14.16 -6.80 -7.95
N PHE A 105 13.27 -6.99 -8.90
CA PHE A 105 12.05 -6.20 -9.02
C PHE A 105 10.83 -7.00 -8.59
N ILE A 106 9.85 -6.30 -8.02
CA ILE A 106 8.63 -6.92 -7.51
C ILE A 106 7.84 -7.62 -8.64
N GLU A 107 7.92 -7.09 -9.86
CA GLU A 107 7.28 -7.60 -11.07
C GLU A 107 7.90 -8.91 -11.58
N GLU A 108 9.12 -9.24 -11.17
CA GLU A 108 9.78 -10.50 -11.56
C GLU A 108 9.30 -11.68 -10.70
N ILE A 109 8.78 -11.39 -9.50
CA ILE A 109 8.45 -12.39 -8.49
C ILE A 109 7.06 -12.99 -8.77
N ASP A 110 7.01 -14.32 -8.89
CA ASP A 110 5.80 -15.10 -9.23
C ASP A 110 4.59 -14.79 -8.36
N PHE A 111 4.82 -14.47 -7.07
CA PHE A 111 3.77 -14.07 -6.13
C PHE A 111 2.99 -12.86 -6.65
N PHE A 112 3.66 -11.85 -7.21
CA PHE A 112 3.04 -10.61 -7.65
C PHE A 112 2.55 -10.66 -9.10
N GLN A 113 3.25 -11.38 -9.99
CA GLN A 113 2.91 -11.46 -11.41
C GLN A 113 1.48 -11.94 -11.69
N LYS A 114 0.92 -12.77 -10.79
CA LYS A 114 -0.40 -13.38 -10.95
C LYS A 114 -1.52 -12.56 -10.29
N GLN A 115 -1.22 -11.36 -9.79
CA GLN A 115 -2.17 -10.53 -9.05
C GLN A 115 -2.66 -9.35 -9.89
N VAL A 116 -3.94 -9.04 -9.75
CA VAL A 116 -4.51 -7.75 -10.17
C VAL A 116 -4.95 -7.01 -8.92
N LYS A 117 -4.12 -6.08 -8.45
CA LYS A 117 -4.41 -5.29 -7.25
C LYS A 117 -5.33 -4.12 -7.58
N ILE A 118 -6.64 -4.32 -7.46
CA ILE A 118 -7.64 -3.25 -7.64
C ILE A 118 -7.86 -2.48 -6.33
N ALA A 119 -8.28 -3.19 -5.28
CA ALA A 119 -8.53 -2.59 -3.96
C ALA A 119 -7.23 -2.22 -3.23
N LEU A 120 -6.14 -2.98 -3.46
CA LEU A 120 -4.83 -2.79 -2.83
C LEU A 120 -3.84 -2.04 -3.73
N ARG A 121 -4.32 -1.26 -4.71
CA ARG A 121 -3.49 -0.64 -5.77
C ARG A 121 -2.43 0.34 -5.26
N ASN A 122 -2.66 0.94 -4.09
CA ASN A 122 -1.73 1.89 -3.47
C ASN A 122 -0.95 1.29 -2.29
N CYS A 123 -1.41 0.16 -1.74
CA CYS A 123 -0.75 -0.47 -0.60
C CYS A 123 0.69 -0.88 -0.98
N GLY A 124 1.66 -0.36 -0.23
CA GLY A 124 3.09 -0.57 -0.48
C GLY A 124 3.75 0.48 -1.39
N PHE A 125 2.98 1.44 -1.93
CA PHE A 125 3.48 2.45 -2.87
C PHE A 125 3.33 3.88 -2.40
N ILE A 126 2.48 4.14 -1.41
CA ILE A 126 2.28 5.46 -0.81
C ILE A 126 2.53 5.44 0.69
N ASN A 127 2.84 6.61 1.22
CA ASN A 127 2.63 6.93 2.62
C ASN A 127 1.12 7.07 2.90
N PRO A 128 0.49 6.17 3.67
CA PRO A 128 -0.93 6.22 3.94
C PRO A 128 -1.39 7.46 4.74
N LEU A 129 -0.45 8.16 5.38
CA LEU A 129 -0.72 9.36 6.16
C LEU A 129 -0.51 10.67 5.37
N ASN A 130 -0.11 10.58 4.09
CA ASN A 130 0.09 11.74 3.23
C ASN A 130 -0.97 11.76 2.12
N ILE A 131 -1.95 12.66 2.27
CA ILE A 131 -3.03 12.82 1.29
C ILE A 131 -2.52 13.18 -0.12
N GLU A 132 -1.41 13.91 -0.23
CA GLU A 132 -0.87 14.32 -1.52
C GLU A 132 -0.37 13.12 -2.34
N GLU A 133 0.11 12.07 -1.68
CA GLU A 133 0.52 10.83 -2.37
C GLU A 133 -0.68 10.01 -2.86
N TYR A 134 -1.82 10.08 -2.16
CA TYR A 134 -3.08 9.52 -2.65
C TYR A 134 -3.59 10.29 -3.87
N ILE A 135 -3.61 11.63 -3.80
CA ILE A 135 -4.03 12.51 -4.90
C ILE A 135 -3.13 12.32 -6.13
N ALA A 136 -1.81 12.23 -5.93
CA ALA A 136 -0.85 12.00 -7.01
C ALA A 136 -1.07 10.67 -7.76
N ARG A 137 -1.84 9.74 -7.17
CA ARG A 137 -2.24 8.46 -7.76
C ARG A 137 -3.73 8.43 -8.14
N ASP A 138 -4.22 9.56 -8.65
CA ASP A 138 -5.60 9.76 -9.10
C ASP A 138 -6.67 9.68 -7.99
N GLY A 139 -6.25 9.73 -6.72
CA GLY A 139 -7.15 9.79 -5.58
C GLY A 139 -8.08 11.00 -5.64
N TYR A 140 -9.33 10.82 -5.23
CA TYR A 140 -10.43 11.80 -5.26
C TYR A 140 -10.88 12.25 -6.66
N LEU A 141 -10.26 11.75 -7.74
CA LEU A 141 -10.69 12.07 -9.09
C LEU A 141 -12.12 11.58 -9.37
N ALA A 142 -12.46 10.38 -8.88
CA ALA A 142 -13.80 9.83 -9.06
C ALA A 142 -14.84 10.61 -8.24
N LEU A 143 -14.52 10.96 -6.99
CA LEU A 143 -15.39 11.78 -6.17
C LEU A 143 -15.63 13.16 -6.79
N GLY A 144 -14.59 13.82 -7.30
CA GLY A 144 -14.71 15.11 -8.00
C GLY A 144 -15.66 15.05 -9.19
N LYS A 145 -15.57 13.97 -9.99
CA LYS A 145 -16.52 13.72 -11.10
C LYS A 145 -17.94 13.49 -10.61
N VAL A 146 -18.13 12.64 -9.59
CA VAL A 146 -19.46 12.32 -9.05
C VAL A 146 -20.16 13.58 -8.54
N LEU A 147 -19.44 14.42 -7.78
CA LEU A 147 -20.01 15.63 -7.19
C LEU A 147 -20.30 16.74 -8.21
N SER A 148 -19.54 16.80 -9.30
CA SER A 148 -19.66 17.90 -10.28
C SER A 148 -20.60 17.59 -11.44
N SER A 149 -20.74 16.31 -11.83
CA SER A 149 -21.38 15.98 -13.10
C SER A 149 -22.31 14.77 -13.06
N MET A 150 -22.62 14.20 -11.89
CA MET A 150 -23.47 13.02 -11.80
C MET A 150 -24.62 13.20 -10.80
N THR A 151 -25.76 12.61 -11.14
CA THR A 151 -26.89 12.44 -10.24
C THR A 151 -26.71 11.17 -9.39
N PRO A 152 -27.36 11.07 -8.21
CA PRO A 152 -27.36 9.84 -7.41
C PRO A 152 -27.84 8.61 -8.19
N GLU A 153 -28.82 8.79 -9.08
CA GLU A 153 -29.38 7.74 -9.93
C GLU A 153 -28.34 7.22 -10.93
N GLU A 154 -27.57 8.10 -11.57
CA GLU A 154 -26.49 7.71 -12.50
C GLU A 154 -25.37 6.94 -11.78
N VAL A 155 -25.02 7.37 -10.55
CA VAL A 155 -24.03 6.65 -9.72
C VAL A 155 -24.53 5.25 -9.38
N ILE A 156 -25.78 5.11 -8.94
CA ILE A 156 -26.38 3.80 -8.64
C ILE A 156 -26.38 2.90 -9.87
N GLU A 157 -26.78 3.42 -11.04
CA GLU A 157 -26.77 2.65 -12.29
C GLU A 157 -25.36 2.25 -12.72
N MET A 158 -24.35 3.11 -12.52
CA MET A 158 -22.95 2.76 -12.76
C MET A 158 -22.49 1.60 -11.88
N VAL A 159 -22.80 1.65 -10.57
CA VAL A 159 -22.46 0.56 -9.63
C VAL A 159 -23.22 -0.72 -9.96
N LYS A 160 -24.49 -0.64 -10.38
CA LYS A 160 -25.26 -1.81 -10.87
C LYS A 160 -24.60 -2.43 -12.10
N LYS A 161 -24.23 -1.62 -13.10
CA LYS A 161 -23.55 -2.07 -14.33
C LYS A 161 -22.19 -2.71 -14.06
N SER A 162 -21.47 -2.27 -13.03
CA SER A 162 -20.18 -2.86 -12.64
C SER A 162 -20.29 -4.32 -12.17
N GLY A 163 -21.49 -4.75 -11.73
CA GLY A 163 -21.69 -6.06 -11.14
C GLY A 163 -21.06 -6.23 -9.75
N LEU A 164 -20.67 -5.13 -9.07
CA LEU A 164 -20.09 -5.18 -7.73
C LEU A 164 -21.04 -5.89 -6.74
N ARG A 165 -20.46 -6.81 -5.96
CA ARG A 165 -21.13 -7.56 -4.91
C ARG A 165 -20.47 -7.26 -3.57
N GLY A 166 -21.25 -7.35 -2.49
CA GLY A 166 -20.74 -7.17 -1.13
C GLY A 166 -19.61 -8.16 -0.82
N ARG A 167 -18.49 -7.64 -0.31
CA ARG A 167 -17.25 -8.42 -0.08
C ARG A 167 -17.14 -9.03 1.32
N GLY A 168 -18.01 -8.66 2.25
CA GLY A 168 -18.12 -9.30 3.57
C GLY A 168 -18.83 -10.68 3.55
N GLY A 169 -18.63 -11.49 2.52
CA GLY A 169 -19.14 -12.87 2.45
C GLY A 169 -20.50 -13.05 1.75
N ALA A 170 -21.54 -12.31 2.15
CA ALA A 170 -22.91 -12.55 1.66
C ALA A 170 -23.10 -12.33 0.13
N GLY A 171 -22.24 -11.54 -0.50
CA GLY A 171 -22.26 -11.37 -1.95
C GLY A 171 -23.52 -10.71 -2.51
N PHE A 172 -24.27 -9.93 -1.73
CA PHE A 172 -25.45 -9.22 -2.22
C PHE A 172 -25.04 -8.13 -3.24
N PRO A 173 -25.77 -7.92 -4.36
CA PRO A 173 -25.42 -6.90 -5.34
C PRO A 173 -25.43 -5.49 -4.75
N THR A 174 -24.28 -4.80 -4.78
CA THR A 174 -24.08 -3.50 -4.10
C THR A 174 -24.99 -2.42 -4.68
N GLY A 175 -25.08 -2.34 -6.00
CA GLY A 175 -25.93 -1.34 -6.67
C GLY A 175 -27.43 -1.51 -6.38
N LEU A 176 -27.92 -2.76 -6.26
CA LEU A 176 -29.30 -3.02 -5.86
C LEU A 176 -29.54 -2.60 -4.41
N LYS A 177 -28.59 -2.86 -3.50
CA LYS A 177 -28.67 -2.41 -2.11
C LYS A 177 -28.81 -0.89 -2.04
N TRP A 178 -27.99 -0.16 -2.79
CA TRP A 178 -28.04 1.31 -2.86
C TRP A 178 -29.37 1.82 -3.43
N GLU A 179 -29.87 1.20 -4.50
CA GLU A 179 -31.17 1.54 -5.09
C GLU A 179 -32.33 1.40 -4.09
N LEU A 180 -32.37 0.29 -3.35
CA LEU A 180 -33.39 0.04 -2.32
C LEU A 180 -33.31 1.09 -1.20
N THR A 181 -32.10 1.40 -0.72
CA THR A 181 -31.88 2.45 0.29
C THR A 181 -32.30 3.83 -0.23
N LYS A 182 -32.01 4.15 -1.49
CA LYS A 182 -32.41 5.42 -2.12
C LYS A 182 -33.94 5.56 -2.24
N LYS A 183 -34.66 4.48 -2.59
CA LYS A 183 -36.13 4.46 -2.71
C LYS A 183 -36.87 4.62 -1.37
N SER A 184 -36.24 4.24 -0.26
CA SER A 184 -36.82 4.47 1.08
C SER A 184 -37.01 5.97 1.36
N GLN A 185 -38.18 6.32 1.90
CA GLN A 185 -38.54 7.71 2.24
C GLN A 185 -38.05 8.14 3.64
N ALA A 186 -37.56 7.20 4.45
CA ALA A 186 -37.11 7.49 5.81
C ALA A 186 -35.87 8.40 5.82
N THR A 187 -35.85 9.34 6.75
CA THR A 187 -34.72 10.25 7.01
C THR A 187 -34.45 10.33 8.52
N PRO A 188 -33.18 10.53 8.93
CA PRO A 188 -31.96 10.61 8.11
C PRO A 188 -31.54 9.25 7.52
N LYS A 189 -30.68 9.28 6.48
CA LYS A 189 -30.03 8.09 5.90
C LYS A 189 -28.58 8.02 6.38
N TYR A 190 -28.06 6.81 6.53
CA TYR A 190 -26.72 6.56 7.04
C TYR A 190 -25.93 5.68 6.08
N ILE A 191 -24.61 5.91 6.04
CA ILE A 191 -23.62 5.01 5.45
C ILE A 191 -22.83 4.43 6.61
N ILE A 192 -22.75 3.10 6.66
CA ILE A 192 -22.01 2.38 7.71
C ILE A 192 -20.98 1.52 7.00
N CYS A 193 -19.71 1.80 7.26
CA CYS A 193 -18.61 0.92 6.88
C CYS A 193 -18.43 -0.12 7.99
N ASN A 194 -18.61 -1.40 7.66
CA ASN A 194 -18.30 -2.48 8.60
C ASN A 194 -16.84 -2.88 8.40
N ALA A 195 -15.99 -2.53 9.37
CA ALA A 195 -14.57 -2.82 9.41
C ALA A 195 -14.19 -3.74 10.59
N ASP A 196 -15.15 -4.55 11.06
CA ASP A 196 -14.94 -5.44 12.21
C ASP A 196 -13.95 -6.58 11.90
N GLU A 197 -13.93 -7.07 10.65
CA GLU A 197 -13.00 -8.09 10.12
C GLU A 197 -12.70 -9.24 11.12
N GLY A 198 -13.71 -9.74 11.83
CA GLY A 198 -13.53 -10.71 12.92
C GLY A 198 -13.18 -12.14 12.49
N ASP A 199 -13.22 -12.45 11.20
CA ASP A 199 -12.98 -13.81 10.68
C ASP A 199 -11.48 -14.19 10.76
N PRO A 200 -11.11 -15.34 11.35
CA PRO A 200 -9.72 -15.78 11.41
C PRO A 200 -9.07 -15.87 10.03
N GLY A 201 -7.94 -15.17 9.86
CA GLY A 201 -7.19 -15.15 8.60
C GLY A 201 -7.65 -14.07 7.61
N ALA A 202 -8.70 -13.30 7.92
CA ALA A 202 -9.02 -12.08 7.20
C ALA A 202 -8.12 -10.92 7.72
N PHE A 203 -7.59 -10.14 6.77
CA PHE A 203 -6.77 -8.94 7.04
C PHE A 203 -6.77 -7.97 5.85
N MET A 204 -7.71 -8.15 4.93
CA MET A 204 -7.86 -7.34 3.71
C MET A 204 -8.33 -5.93 4.06
N ASP A 205 -9.35 -5.82 4.92
CA ASP A 205 -9.91 -4.54 5.36
C ASP A 205 -8.85 -3.78 6.15
N ARG A 206 -8.19 -4.46 7.11
CA ARG A 206 -7.03 -3.91 7.81
C ARG A 206 -5.95 -3.41 6.84
N SER A 207 -5.61 -4.18 5.81
CA SER A 207 -4.57 -3.77 4.84
C SER A 207 -4.92 -2.50 4.08
N ILE A 208 -6.20 -2.29 3.76
CA ILE A 208 -6.69 -1.07 3.11
C ILE A 208 -6.72 0.09 4.11
N LEU A 209 -7.24 -0.13 5.32
CA LEU A 209 -7.35 0.92 6.33
C LEU A 209 -5.98 1.42 6.82
N GLU A 210 -5.00 0.52 6.96
CA GLU A 210 -3.63 0.88 7.31
C GLU A 210 -2.86 1.47 6.13
N GLY A 211 -3.11 1.00 4.90
CA GLY A 211 -2.24 1.25 3.75
C GLY A 211 -2.77 2.20 2.68
N ASP A 212 -4.07 2.43 2.62
CA ASP A 212 -4.75 3.30 1.66
C ASP A 212 -6.09 3.84 2.23
N PRO A 213 -6.09 4.49 3.42
CA PRO A 213 -7.33 4.85 4.12
C PRO A 213 -8.22 5.82 3.33
N HIS A 214 -7.61 6.71 2.53
CA HIS A 214 -8.36 7.66 1.71
C HIS A 214 -9.22 6.97 0.64
N SER A 215 -8.85 5.76 0.19
CA SER A 215 -9.69 4.98 -0.72
C SER A 215 -11.04 4.55 -0.11
N VAL A 216 -11.09 4.39 1.22
CA VAL A 216 -12.34 4.09 1.95
C VAL A 216 -13.16 5.36 2.15
N LEU A 217 -12.50 6.49 2.39
CA LEU A 217 -13.15 7.79 2.57
C LEU A 217 -13.71 8.35 1.25
N GLU A 218 -13.09 8.03 0.11
CA GLU A 218 -13.56 8.45 -1.22
C GLU A 218 -14.82 7.69 -1.68
N ALA A 219 -14.97 6.43 -1.23
CA ALA A 219 -15.92 5.45 -1.75
C ALA A 219 -17.42 5.77 -1.50
#